data_AF-A0A6H1L8Z0-F1
#
_entry.id   AF-A0A6H1L8Z0-F1
#
_cell.length_a   1.000
_cell.length_b   1.000
_cell.length_c   1.000
_cell.angle_alpha   90.00
_cell.angle_beta   90.00
_cell.angle_gamma   90.00
#
_symmetry.space_group_name_H-M   'P 1'
#
loop_
_entity.id
_entity.type
_entity.pdbx_description
1 polymer ?
#
loop_
_entity_poly.entity_id
_entity_poly.type
_entity_poly.pdbx_seq_one_letter_code
_entity_poly.pdbx_strand_id
1 'polypeptide(L)'
;MVAGMIAGALASAVLTVGGGAGADGYWMTTDARFAPPGAFVASAALTYDMQVVPAAGGIEVSQLMDERGATTVRLRVTGVKAGHVFGARVHQKPCTADPAAAGGVYQHREDPGSRRPGQGGVAGLHRRREREG
;
A
#
# COMPACT_ATOMS: atom_id res chain seq x y z
N MET A 1 48.87 -36.24 -22.79
CA MET A 1 49.37 -34.91 -22.43
C MET A 1 48.99 -33.95 -23.54
N VAL A 2 48.06 -33.02 -23.28
CA VAL A 2 48.13 -31.58 -23.61
C VAL A 2 46.94 -30.95 -22.88
N ALA A 3 47.24 -30.27 -21.78
CA ALA A 3 46.28 -29.47 -21.02
C ALA A 3 46.21 -28.09 -21.69
N GLY A 4 45.08 -27.78 -22.34
CA GLY A 4 44.82 -26.46 -22.90
C GLY A 4 44.35 -25.52 -21.81
N MET A 5 45.18 -24.54 -21.46
CA MET A 5 44.84 -23.47 -20.53
C MET A 5 43.68 -22.65 -21.11
N ILE A 6 42.51 -22.75 -20.49
CA ILE A 6 41.41 -21.81 -20.74
C ILE A 6 41.74 -20.55 -19.93
N ALA A 7 42.30 -19.55 -20.61
CA ALA A 7 42.44 -18.21 -20.09
C ALA A 7 41.03 -17.60 -19.92
N GLY A 8 40.49 -17.70 -18.71
CA GLY A 8 39.26 -17.02 -18.34
C GLY A 8 39.48 -15.52 -18.33
N ALA A 9 38.95 -14.81 -19.33
CA ALA A 9 38.83 -13.37 -19.28
C ALA A 9 37.80 -13.01 -18.20
N LEU A 10 38.27 -12.59 -17.02
CA LEU A 10 37.44 -11.99 -15.99
C LEU A 10 37.03 -10.59 -16.49
N ALA A 11 35.86 -10.49 -17.11
CA ALA A 11 35.22 -9.21 -17.35
C ALA A 11 34.72 -8.67 -16.00
N SER A 12 35.46 -7.74 -15.40
CA SER A 12 34.97 -6.95 -14.27
C SER A 12 33.81 -6.08 -14.75
N ALA A 13 32.58 -6.53 -14.54
CA ALA A 13 31.40 -5.68 -14.69
C ALA A 13 31.41 -4.64 -13.55
N VAL A 14 31.86 -3.43 -13.86
CA VAL A 14 31.65 -2.27 -12.99
C VAL A 14 30.15 -1.97 -13.01
N LEU A 15 29.44 -2.41 -11.97
CA LEU A 15 28.10 -1.92 -11.66
C LEU A 15 28.24 -0.46 -11.26
N THR A 16 27.98 0.46 -12.19
CA THR A 16 27.73 1.85 -11.84
C THR A 16 26.40 1.91 -11.08
N VAL A 17 26.46 1.85 -9.75
CA VAL A 17 25.37 2.36 -8.92
C VAL A 17 25.35 3.86 -9.14
N GLY A 18 24.48 4.30 -10.04
CA GLY A 18 24.13 5.71 -10.22
C GLY A 18 23.35 6.20 -9.00
N GLY A 19 24.03 6.36 -7.88
CA GLY A 19 23.54 7.11 -6.72
C GLY A 19 23.72 8.60 -6.98
N GLY A 20 22.97 9.15 -7.94
CA GLY A 20 22.81 10.58 -8.09
C GLY A 20 21.75 11.05 -7.10
N ALA A 21 22.18 11.51 -5.93
CA ALA A 21 21.32 12.32 -5.06
C ALA A 21 21.21 13.72 -5.69
N GLY A 22 20.38 13.83 -6.72
CA GLY A 22 19.93 15.08 -7.32
C GLY A 22 18.56 15.46 -6.78
N ALA A 23 18.25 16.75 -6.77
CA ALA A 23 16.94 17.31 -6.42
C ALA A 23 15.89 17.03 -7.52
N ASP A 24 15.76 15.76 -7.91
CA ASP A 24 14.93 15.30 -9.01
C ASP A 24 13.60 14.77 -8.45
N GLY A 25 12.49 15.06 -9.13
CA GLY A 25 11.15 14.61 -8.72
C GLY A 25 11.07 13.10 -8.44
N TYR A 26 10.23 12.69 -7.49
CA TYR A 26 10.04 11.28 -7.13
C TYR A 26 8.89 10.66 -7.92
N TRP A 27 9.12 9.49 -8.52
CA TRP A 27 8.06 8.70 -9.18
C TRP A 27 8.01 7.27 -8.64
N MET A 28 6.79 6.78 -8.40
CA MET A 28 6.52 5.41 -8.02
C MET A 28 5.27 4.90 -8.74
N THR A 29 5.26 3.61 -9.09
CA THR A 29 4.07 2.90 -9.56
C THR A 29 4.04 1.52 -8.93
N THR A 30 2.85 1.08 -8.55
CA THR A 30 2.58 -0.29 -8.10
C THR A 30 1.25 -0.75 -8.63
N ASP A 31 1.15 -2.02 -8.97
CA ASP A 31 -0.08 -2.64 -9.46
C ASP A 31 -0.32 -4.01 -8.80
N ALA A 32 -1.58 -4.41 -8.80
CA ALA A 32 -1.99 -5.71 -8.29
C ALA A 32 -3.35 -6.13 -8.84
N ARG A 33 -3.67 -7.40 -8.61
CA ARG A 33 -5.00 -7.97 -8.86
C ARG A 33 -5.74 -8.14 -7.55
N PHE A 34 -6.99 -7.72 -7.48
CA PHE A 34 -7.80 -7.90 -6.27
C PHE A 34 -7.98 -9.38 -5.96
N ALA A 35 -7.80 -9.75 -4.70
CA ALA A 35 -8.11 -11.07 -4.17
C ALA A 35 -8.84 -10.93 -2.83
N PRO A 36 -9.78 -11.84 -2.49
CA PRO A 36 -10.38 -11.84 -1.17
C PRO A 36 -9.33 -12.23 -0.10
N PRO A 37 -9.49 -11.79 1.15
CA PRO A 37 -8.68 -12.30 2.25
C PRO A 37 -8.69 -13.83 2.30
N GLY A 38 -7.51 -14.43 2.51
CA GLY A 38 -7.36 -15.89 2.56
C GLY A 38 -7.41 -16.59 1.21
N ALA A 39 -7.41 -15.86 0.09
CA ALA A 39 -7.23 -16.46 -1.23
C ALA A 39 -5.94 -17.30 -1.30
N PHE A 40 -5.99 -18.43 -2.01
CA PHE A 40 -4.85 -19.33 -2.20
C PHE A 40 -3.63 -18.60 -2.79
N VAL A 41 -3.87 -17.72 -3.76
CA VAL A 41 -2.86 -16.78 -4.26
C VAL A 41 -3.05 -15.45 -3.54
N ALA A 42 -2.11 -15.12 -2.67
CA ALA A 42 -2.14 -13.87 -1.93
C ALA A 42 -1.96 -12.66 -2.87
N SER A 43 -2.56 -11.53 -2.49
CA SER A 43 -2.40 -10.26 -3.20
C SER A 43 -2.25 -9.10 -2.23
N ALA A 44 -1.48 -8.09 -2.62
CA ALA A 44 -1.41 -6.81 -1.93
C ALA A 44 -2.71 -5.99 -2.07
N ALA A 45 -3.55 -6.30 -3.07
CA ALA A 45 -4.86 -5.69 -3.28
C ALA A 45 -5.97 -6.61 -2.76
N LEU A 46 -6.58 -6.21 -1.64
CA LEU A 46 -7.68 -6.96 -1.04
C LEU A 46 -9.04 -6.44 -1.53
N THR A 47 -9.97 -7.37 -1.80
CA THR A 47 -11.39 -7.06 -1.97
C THR A 47 -12.21 -7.68 -0.83
N TYR A 48 -13.07 -6.87 -0.21
CA TYR A 48 -13.98 -7.32 0.87
C TYR A 48 -15.42 -7.47 0.39
N ASP A 49 -15.76 -6.90 -0.77
CA ASP A 49 -17.06 -7.05 -1.42
C ASP A 49 -16.85 -7.37 -2.91
N MET A 50 -16.91 -8.67 -3.21
CA MET A 50 -16.70 -9.18 -4.56
C MET A 50 -17.83 -8.85 -5.54
N GLN A 51 -18.98 -8.33 -5.08
CA GLN A 51 -20.06 -7.91 -5.98
C GLN A 51 -19.75 -6.57 -6.65
N VAL A 52 -18.97 -5.70 -6.00
CA VAL A 52 -18.57 -4.38 -6.53
C VAL A 52 -17.13 -4.34 -7.01
N VAL A 53 -16.23 -5.09 -6.37
CA VAL A 53 -14.83 -5.26 -6.77
C VAL A 53 -14.53 -6.77 -6.87
N PRO A 54 -14.80 -7.39 -8.02
CA PRO A 54 -14.52 -8.81 -8.24
C PRO A 54 -13.04 -9.16 -8.09
N ALA A 55 -12.77 -10.39 -7.69
CA ALA A 55 -11.42 -10.95 -7.74
C ALA A 55 -10.87 -10.89 -9.19
N ALA A 56 -9.54 -10.79 -9.32
CA ALA A 56 -8.83 -10.56 -10.58
C ALA A 56 -9.08 -9.20 -11.27
N GLY A 57 -9.95 -8.34 -10.73
CA GLY A 57 -9.97 -6.91 -11.07
C GLY A 57 -8.59 -6.28 -10.85
N GLY A 58 -8.21 -5.31 -11.67
CA GLY A 58 -6.88 -4.68 -11.59
C GLY A 58 -6.91 -3.36 -10.86
N ILE A 59 -5.85 -3.07 -10.12
CA ILE A 59 -5.55 -1.75 -9.55
C ILE A 59 -4.10 -1.37 -9.88
N GLU A 60 -3.90 -0.13 -10.27
CA GLU A 60 -2.59 0.51 -10.40
C GLU A 60 -2.64 1.85 -9.67
N VAL A 61 -1.62 2.12 -8.87
CA VAL A 61 -1.42 3.38 -8.16
C VAL A 61 -0.07 3.93 -8.58
N SER A 62 -0.08 5.15 -9.10
CA SER A 62 1.15 5.89 -9.37
C SER A 62 1.22 7.17 -8.56
N GLN A 63 2.41 7.53 -8.12
CA GLN A 63 2.72 8.76 -7.42
C GLN A 63 3.81 9.51 -8.19
N LEU A 64 3.58 10.79 -8.45
CA LEU A 64 4.58 11.74 -8.92
C LEU A 64 4.73 12.83 -7.87
N MET A 65 5.95 13.17 -7.49
CA MET A 65 6.26 14.38 -6.75
C MET A 65 7.14 15.25 -7.65
N ASP A 66 6.68 16.45 -7.95
CA ASP A 66 7.49 17.40 -8.71
C ASP A 66 8.59 18.03 -7.83
N GLU A 67 9.52 18.74 -8.48
CA GLU A 67 10.64 19.42 -7.81
C GLU A 67 10.18 20.52 -6.84
N ARG A 68 8.94 20.99 -6.96
CA ARG A 68 8.33 22.00 -6.07
C ARG A 68 7.58 21.35 -4.90
N GLY A 69 7.58 20.02 -4.81
CA GLY A 69 6.96 19.24 -3.75
C GLY A 69 5.48 18.91 -3.95
N ALA A 70 4.87 19.24 -5.09
CA ALA A 70 3.49 18.88 -5.36
C ALA A 70 3.40 17.38 -5.67
N THR A 71 2.52 16.67 -4.96
CA THR A 71 2.28 15.23 -5.17
C THR A 71 1.02 15.00 -5.99
N THR A 72 1.14 14.31 -7.12
CA THR A 72 0.03 13.80 -7.93
C THR A 72 -0.08 12.29 -7.73
N VAL A 73 -1.28 11.83 -7.37
CA VAL A 73 -1.61 10.40 -7.30
C VAL A 73 -2.59 10.06 -8.42
N ARG A 74 -2.27 9.05 -9.22
CA ARG A 74 -3.20 8.48 -10.21
C ARG A 74 -3.61 7.09 -9.75
N LEU A 75 -4.92 6.87 -9.74
CA LEU A 75 -5.52 5.56 -9.49
C LEU A 75 -6.19 5.08 -10.77
N ARG A 76 -5.83 3.87 -11.21
CA ARG A 76 -6.54 3.17 -12.28
C ARG A 76 -7.12 1.88 -11.73
N VAL A 77 -8.41 1.66 -11.93
CA VAL A 77 -9.09 0.41 -11.59
C VAL A 77 -9.73 -0.20 -12.84
N THR A 78 -9.74 -1.53 -12.92
CA THR A 78 -10.31 -2.28 -14.05
C THR A 78 -11.08 -3.49 -13.55
N GLY A 79 -12.12 -3.89 -14.27
CA GLY A 79 -12.95 -5.05 -13.90
C GLY A 79 -13.82 -4.82 -12.64
N VAL A 80 -14.00 -3.56 -12.22
CA VAL A 80 -14.92 -3.19 -11.13
C VAL A 80 -16.33 -2.92 -11.67
N LYS A 81 -17.34 -2.92 -10.79
CA LYS A 81 -18.73 -2.66 -11.17
C LYS A 81 -18.90 -1.29 -11.82
N ALA A 82 -19.46 -1.27 -13.03
CA ALA A 82 -19.79 -0.03 -13.74
C ALA A 82 -20.91 0.76 -13.03
N GLY A 83 -20.91 2.09 -13.19
CA GLY A 83 -21.93 2.96 -12.60
C GLY A 83 -21.89 3.03 -11.07
N HIS A 84 -20.81 2.56 -10.44
CA HIS A 84 -20.61 2.63 -9.00
C HIS A 84 -19.61 3.74 -8.65
N VAL A 85 -19.90 4.47 -7.57
CA VAL A 85 -19.02 5.53 -7.06
C VAL A 85 -18.02 4.91 -6.07
N PHE A 86 -16.74 4.99 -6.40
CA PHE A 86 -15.66 4.48 -5.54
C PHE A 86 -14.94 5.65 -4.85
N GLY A 87 -14.95 5.65 -3.52
CA GLY A 87 -14.12 6.56 -2.73
C GLY A 87 -12.71 6.01 -2.52
N ALA A 88 -11.69 6.86 -2.61
CA ALA A 88 -10.30 6.51 -2.35
C ALA A 88 -9.80 7.19 -1.07
N ARG A 89 -9.20 6.43 -0.15
CA ARG A 89 -8.64 6.92 1.12
C ARG A 89 -7.35 6.19 1.44
N VAL A 90 -6.36 6.92 1.94
CA VAL A 90 -5.12 6.34 2.48
C VAL A 90 -5.38 5.95 3.93
N HIS A 91 -5.00 4.74 4.32
CA HIS A 91 -5.09 4.25 5.69
C HIS A 91 -3.76 4.43 6.43
N GLN A 92 -3.78 4.39 7.76
CA GLN A 92 -2.57 4.52 8.58
C GLN A 92 -1.67 3.27 8.53
N LYS A 93 -2.25 2.10 8.28
CA LYS A 93 -1.56 0.81 8.18
C LYS A 93 -2.01 0.07 6.92
N PRO A 94 -1.25 -0.95 6.46
CA PRO A 94 -1.69 -1.80 5.35
C PRO A 94 -3.05 -2.44 5.61
N CYS A 95 -3.82 -2.64 4.54
CA CYS A 95 -5.04 -3.44 4.57
C CYS A 95 -4.71 -4.90 4.95
N THR A 96 -5.57 -5.50 5.77
CA THR A 96 -5.42 -6.90 6.21
C THR A 96 -6.75 -7.64 6.03
N ALA A 97 -6.81 -8.93 6.38
CA ALA A 97 -8.08 -9.66 6.36
C ALA A 97 -9.19 -8.99 7.17
N ASP A 98 -8.83 -8.36 8.30
CA ASP A 98 -9.71 -7.44 9.02
C ASP A 98 -9.49 -6.00 8.48
N PRO A 99 -10.51 -5.39 7.83
CA PRO A 99 -10.39 -4.03 7.33
C PRO A 99 -10.22 -3.00 8.46
N ALA A 100 -10.68 -3.28 9.69
CA ALA A 100 -10.52 -2.36 10.82
C ALA A 100 -9.06 -2.27 11.29
N ALA A 101 -8.25 -3.30 11.09
CA ALA A 101 -6.85 -3.34 11.49
C ALA A 101 -5.96 -2.35 10.71
N ALA A 102 -6.40 -1.91 9.53
CA ALA A 102 -5.74 -0.85 8.74
C ALA A 102 -5.78 0.52 9.45
N GLY A 103 -6.63 0.68 10.47
CA GLY A 103 -6.83 1.93 11.18
C GLY A 103 -7.67 2.93 10.38
N GLY A 104 -7.68 4.17 10.88
CA GLY A 104 -8.43 5.27 10.27
C GLY A 104 -7.79 5.81 9.00
N VAL A 105 -8.42 6.84 8.45
CA VAL A 105 -7.86 7.61 7.33
C VAL A 105 -6.58 8.31 7.78
N TYR A 106 -5.52 8.22 6.98
CA TYR A 106 -4.27 8.91 7.24
C TYR A 106 -4.48 10.41 7.22
N GLN A 107 -3.96 11.07 8.24
CA GLN A 107 -3.91 12.52 8.35
C GLN A 107 -2.55 12.87 8.93
N HIS A 108 -1.76 13.66 8.21
CA HIS A 108 -0.45 14.09 8.71
C HIS A 108 -0.58 14.97 9.96
N ARG A 109 -1.65 15.78 10.00
CA ARG A 109 -2.12 16.48 11.19
C ARG A 109 -3.53 16.03 11.47
N GLU A 110 -3.78 15.56 12.69
CA GLU A 110 -5.11 15.10 13.08
C GLU A 110 -6.13 16.24 13.01
N ASP A 111 -7.23 16.00 12.31
CA ASP A 111 -8.44 16.80 12.38
C ASP A 111 -9.25 16.38 13.63
N PRO A 112 -9.47 17.28 14.61
CA PRO A 112 -10.26 16.99 15.81
C PRO A 112 -11.67 16.47 15.51
N GLY A 113 -12.26 16.84 14.36
CA GLY A 113 -13.60 16.40 13.94
C GLY A 113 -13.65 15.01 13.31
N SER A 114 -12.50 14.42 12.98
CA SER A 114 -12.43 13.16 12.22
C SER A 114 -12.58 11.90 13.08
N ARG A 115 -12.59 12.03 14.41
CA ARG A 115 -12.74 10.89 15.33
C ARG A 115 -14.22 10.49 15.45
N ARG A 116 -14.56 9.29 14.96
CA ARG A 116 -15.89 8.72 15.23
C ARG A 116 -16.03 8.40 16.73
N PRO A 117 -17.16 8.76 17.38
CA PRO A 117 -17.45 8.29 18.73
C PRO A 117 -17.36 6.76 18.79
N GLY A 118 -16.52 6.22 19.67
CA GLY A 118 -16.33 4.76 19.84
C GLY A 118 -15.06 4.15 19.25
N GLN A 119 -14.20 4.91 18.56
CA GLN A 119 -12.85 4.44 18.12
C GLN A 119 -11.74 4.80 19.13
N GLY A 120 -12.10 4.96 20.40
CA GLY A 120 -11.14 4.94 21.51
C GLY A 120 -10.87 3.48 21.87
N GLY A 121 -9.61 3.07 21.88
CA GLY A 121 -9.23 1.71 22.25
C GLY A 121 -9.86 1.27 23.57
N VAL A 122 -10.04 -0.04 23.72
CA VAL A 122 -10.62 -0.79 24.86
C VAL A 122 -9.94 -0.53 26.23
N ALA A 123 -9.10 0.50 26.37
CA ALA A 123 -8.47 0.91 27.62
C ALA A 123 -9.43 1.52 28.67
N GLY A 124 -10.72 1.71 28.34
CA GLY A 124 -11.68 2.39 29.22
C GLY A 124 -12.62 1.49 30.04
N LEU A 125 -12.76 0.19 29.73
CA LEU A 125 -13.80 -0.63 30.35
C LEU A 125 -13.36 -1.32 31.66
N HIS A 126 -12.06 -1.33 31.99
CA HIS A 126 -11.58 -1.91 33.24
C HIS A 126 -11.59 -0.96 34.44
N ARG A 127 -11.59 0.36 34.24
CA ARG A 127 -11.47 1.32 35.36
C ARG A 127 -12.79 1.66 36.06
N ARG A 128 -13.94 1.20 35.54
CA ARG A 128 -15.26 1.51 36.12
C ARG A 128 -15.77 0.47 37.12
N ARG A 129 -15.12 -0.69 37.26
CA ARG A 129 -15.52 -1.74 38.23
C ARG A 129 -14.78 -1.72 39.57
N GLU A 130 -13.78 -0.85 39.74
CA GLU A 130 -12.99 -0.79 41.00
C GLU A 130 -13.35 0.40 41.90
N ARG A 131 -14.44 1.14 41.58
CA ARG A 131 -14.94 2.26 42.39
C ARG A 131 -16.33 2.02 42.98
N GLU A 132 -16.70 0.75 43.13
CA GLU A 132 -17.89 0.32 43.87
C GLU A 132 -17.48 -0.89 44.70
N GLY A 133 -16.84 -0.63 45.84
CA GLY A 133 -16.39 -1.60 46.83
C GLY A 133 -16.10 -0.90 48.14
#